data_AF-A0A366MW37-F1
#
_entry.id   AF-A0A366MW37-F1
#
_cell.length_a   1.000
_cell.length_b   1.000
_cell.length_c   1.000
_cell.angle_alpha   90.00
_cell.angle_beta   90.00
_cell.angle_gamma   90.00
#
_symmetry.space_group_name_H-M   'P 1'
#
loop_
_entity.id
_entity.type
_entity.pdbx_description
1 polymer ?
#
loop_
_entity_poly.entity_id
_entity_poly.type
_entity_poly.pdbx_seq_one_letter_code
_entity_poly.pdbx_strand_id
1 'polypeptide(L)' 'MKFDLEVQREVAKIGMTATLGATVVTSMFMKNSVAKKTHIVAGVAFCGFALWHHMLYQPKKSNKTKEKLPNILSKTPTK' A
#
# COMPACT_ATOMS: atom_id res chain seq x y z
N MET A 1 7.72 20.67 8.36
CA MET A 1 7.94 20.20 6.99
C MET A 1 6.78 19.30 6.59
N LYS A 2 5.98 19.67 5.59
CA LYS A 2 4.93 18.77 5.05
C LYS A 2 5.63 17.89 4.01
N PHE A 3 5.94 16.65 4.36
CA PHE A 3 6.43 15.68 3.39
C PHE A 3 5.32 15.41 2.39
N ASP A 4 5.56 15.73 1.12
CA ASP A 4 4.58 15.56 0.06
C ASP A 4 4.22 14.07 -0.10
N LEU A 5 2.93 13.79 -0.30
CA LEU A 5 2.44 12.43 -0.51
C LEU A 5 3.06 11.81 -1.78
N GLU A 6 3.45 12.63 -2.74
CA GLU A 6 4.16 12.21 -3.94
C GLU A 6 5.56 11.66 -3.61
N VAL A 7 6.33 12.39 -2.81
CA VAL A 7 7.65 11.94 -2.33
C VAL A 7 7.52 10.64 -1.54
N GLN A 8 6.52 10.51 -0.68
CA GLN A 8 6.33 9.28 0.07
C GLN A 8 5.94 8.08 -0.82
N ARG A 9 5.21 8.30 -1.92
CA ARG A 9 4.89 7.25 -2.91
C ARG A 9 6.12 6.82 -3.70
N GLU A 10 6.97 7.76 -4.10
CA GLU A 10 8.23 7.45 -4.77
C GLU A 10 9.17 6.67 -3.85
N VAL A 11 9.31 7.11 -2.60
CA VAL A 11 10.08 6.39 -1.59
C VAL A 11 9.51 5.00 -1.34
N ALA A 12 8.18 4.84 -1.31
CA ALA A 12 7.57 3.52 -1.17
C ALA A 12 7.88 2.61 -2.37
N LYS A 13 7.85 3.12 -3.61
CA LYS A 13 8.25 2.36 -4.81
C LYS A 13 9.72 1.96 -4.78
N ILE A 14 10.61 2.90 -4.49
CA ILE A 14 12.05 2.66 -4.41
C ILE A 14 12.37 1.68 -3.26
N GLY A 15 11.68 1.83 -2.12
CA GLY A 15 11.79 0.93 -0.98
C GLY A 15 11.33 -0.49 -1.31
N MET A 16 10.22 -0.64 -2.04
CA MET A 16 9.73 -1.94 -2.50
C MET A 16 10.73 -2.62 -3.45
N THR A 17 11.28 -1.91 -4.44
CA THR A 17 12.24 -2.50 -5.38
C THR A 17 13.58 -2.83 -4.71
N ALA A 18 14.08 -1.96 -3.84
CA ALA A 18 15.29 -2.19 -3.07
C ALA A 18 15.16 -3.40 -2.13
N THR A 19 14.07 -3.46 -1.35
CA THR A 19 13.84 -4.60 -0.44
C THR A 19 13.63 -5.90 -1.20
N LEU A 20 12.90 -5.90 -2.32
CA LEU A 20 12.75 -7.06 -3.20
C LEU A 20 14.10 -7.58 -3.72
N GLY A 21 14.97 -6.69 -4.19
CA GLY A 21 16.31 -7.04 -4.63
C GLY A 21 17.13 -7.67 -3.51
N ALA A 22 17.05 -7.10 -2.30
CA ALA A 22 17.71 -7.66 -1.12
C ALA A 22 17.15 -9.04 -0.72
N THR A 23 15.83 -9.26 -0.75
CA THR A 23 15.24 -10.59 -0.47
C THR A 23 15.67 -11.63 -1.49
N VAL A 24 15.77 -11.26 -2.78
CA VAL A 24 16.20 -12.15 -3.87
C VAL A 24 17.68 -12.51 -3.75
N VAL A 25 18.57 -11.54 -3.51
CA VAL A 25 20.00 -11.84 -3.32
C VAL A 25 20.22 -12.68 -2.07
N THR A 26 19.48 -12.37 -1.00
CA THR A 26 19.61 -13.11 0.26
C THR A 26 18.99 -14.51 0.19
N SER A 27 17.96 -14.73 -0.65
CA SER A 27 17.36 -16.07 -0.82
C SER A 27 18.33 -17.05 -1.49
N MET A 28 19.19 -16.57 -2.39
CA MET A 28 20.25 -17.38 -2.99
C MET A 28 21.33 -17.81 -1.98
N PHE A 29 21.44 -17.13 -0.83
CA PHE A 29 22.45 -17.39 0.21
C PHE A 29 21.90 -18.03 1.50
N MET A 30 20.74 -18.68 1.46
CA MET A 30 20.04 -19.28 2.62
C MET A 30 20.76 -20.42 3.38
N LYS A 31 21.94 -20.84 2.92
CA LYS A 31 22.76 -21.89 3.58
C LYS A 31 23.41 -21.39 4.89
N ASN A 32 23.55 -20.07 5.07
CA ASN A 32 24.11 -19.48 6.28
C ASN A 32 23.01 -18.97 7.23
N SER A 33 23.16 -19.19 8.54
CA SER A 33 22.19 -18.76 9.57
C SER A 33 21.95 -17.25 9.58
N VAL A 34 22.98 -16.46 9.24
CA VAL A 34 22.88 -15.00 9.11
C VAL A 34 22.02 -14.62 7.91
N ALA A 35 22.24 -15.24 6.75
CA ALA A 35 21.46 -14.97 5.54
C ALA A 35 19.97 -15.34 5.72
N LYS A 36 19.67 -16.43 6.43
CA LYS A 36 18.28 -16.75 6.82
C LYS A 36 17.61 -15.62 7.61
N LYS A 37 18.30 -15.06 8.62
CA LYS A 37 17.78 -13.94 9.41
C LYS A 37 17.59 -12.70 8.54
N THR A 38 18.57 -12.37 7.71
CA THR A 38 18.51 -11.23 6.79
C THR A 38 17.36 -11.36 5.79
N HIS A 39 17.10 -12.57 5.25
CA HIS A 39 15.99 -12.80 4.33
C HIS A 39 14.64 -12.55 5.01
N ILE A 40 14.46 -13.03 6.25
CA ILE A 40 13.25 -12.79 7.03
C ILE A 40 13.08 -11.29 7.30
N VAL A 41 14.13 -10.59 7.74
CA VAL A 41 14.08 -9.14 7.99
C VAL A 41 13.75 -8.36 6.72
N ALA A 42 14.41 -8.68 5.60
CA ALA A 42 14.14 -8.08 4.30
C ALA A 42 12.71 -8.36 3.83
N GLY A 43 12.18 -9.57 4.06
CA GLY A 43 10.80 -9.94 3.75
C GLY A 43 9.77 -9.17 4.58
N VAL A 44 10.01 -9.01 5.89
CA VAL A 44 9.15 -8.21 6.77
C VAL A 44 9.18 -6.74 6.35
N ALA A 45 10.35 -6.19 6.02
CA ALA A 45 10.48 -4.84 5.48
C ALA A 45 9.73 -4.68 4.15
N PHE A 46 9.84 -5.65 3.24
CA PHE A 46 9.09 -5.67 1.97
C PHE A 46 7.57 -5.66 2.19
N CYS A 47 7.05 -6.48 3.11
CA CYS A 47 5.63 -6.46 3.48
C CYS A 47 5.21 -5.11 4.07
N GLY A 48 6.05 -4.50 4.91
CA GLY A 48 5.81 -3.15 5.46
C GLY A 48 5.74 -2.10 4.36
N PHE A 49 6.69 -2.09 3.41
CA PHE A 49 6.68 -1.19 2.26
C PHE A 49 5.50 -1.45 1.33
N ALA A 50 5.07 -2.71 1.13
CA ALA A 50 3.90 -3.03 0.31
C ALA A 50 2.60 -2.52 0.95
N LEU A 51 2.44 -2.68 2.26
CA LEU A 51 1.31 -2.14 3.02
C LEU A 51 1.33 -0.61 3.01
N TRP A 52 2.49 0.00 3.24
CA TRP A 52 2.67 1.45 3.18
C TRP A 52 2.39 1.99 1.78
N HIS A 53 2.89 1.34 0.73
CA HIS A 53 2.61 1.67 -0.66
C HIS A 53 1.11 1.63 -0.93
N HIS A 54 0.39 0.60 -0.49
CA HIS A 54 -1.06 0.51 -0.66
C HIS A 54 -1.82 1.60 0.11
N MET A 55 -1.41 1.92 1.33
CA MET A 55 -2.04 2.98 2.13
C MET A 55 -1.81 4.37 1.54
N LEU A 56 -0.62 4.64 0.98
CA LEU A 56 -0.29 5.92 0.34
C LEU A 56 -0.87 6.06 -1.06
N TYR A 57 -1.10 4.94 -1.75
CA TYR A 57 -1.83 4.91 -3.01
C TYR A 57 -3.33 5.08 -2.84
N GLN A 58 -3.89 4.91 -1.63
CA GLN A 58 -5.24 5.40 -1.39
C GLN A 58 -5.20 6.94 -1.43
N PRO A 59 -5.74 7.59 -2.47
CA PRO A 59 -6.03 9.00 -2.36
C PRO A 59 -7.00 9.11 -1.18
N LYS A 60 -6.80 10.12 -0.33
CA LYS A 60 -7.78 10.63 0.65
C LYS A 60 -9.15 10.05 0.31
N LYS A 61 -9.68 9.13 1.14
CA LYS A 61 -11.07 8.68 0.99
C LYS A 61 -11.90 9.95 0.84
N SER A 62 -12.24 10.30 -0.40
CA SER A 62 -13.44 11.04 -0.67
C SER A 62 -14.49 10.16 -0.01
N ASN A 63 -15.15 10.72 0.99
CA ASN A 63 -16.30 10.11 1.61
C ASN A 63 -17.28 9.74 0.49
N LYS A 64 -17.18 8.53 -0.09
CA LYS A 64 -18.34 7.86 -0.65
C LYS A 64 -19.14 7.38 0.55
N THR A 65 -19.78 8.37 1.18
CA THR A 65 -20.97 8.19 1.99
C THR A 65 -21.86 7.24 1.23
N LYS A 66 -22.12 6.13 1.89
CA LYS A 66 -23.07 5.12 1.49
C LYS A 66 -24.36 5.81 1.04
N GLU A 67 -24.74 5.49 -0.18
CA GLU A 67 -26.11 5.45 -0.67
C GLU A 67 -27.13 5.31 0.47
N LYS A 68 -27.80 6.41 0.82
CA LYS A 68 -29.15 6.38 1.40
C LYS A 68 -30.01 7.32 0.59
N LEU A 69 -30.70 6.71 -0.36
CA LEU A 69 -31.86 7.19 -1.08
C LEU A 69 -32.88 7.83 -0.11
N PRO A 70 -33.29 9.11 -0.26
CA PRO A 70 -34.62 9.52 0.13
C PRO A 70 -35.58 9.07 -0.97
N ASN A 71 -36.29 7.99 -0.66
CA ASN A 71 -37.50 7.52 -1.33
C ASN A 71 -38.61 8.59 -1.25
N ILE A 72 -38.50 9.69 -2.01
CA ILE A 72 -39.46 10.81 -1.99
C ILE A 72 -39.95 11.22 -3.40
N LEU A 73 -39.39 10.69 -4.49
CA LEU A 73 -39.88 11.01 -5.85
C LEU A 73 -40.84 9.96 -6.45
N SER A 74 -41.45 9.12 -5.61
CA SER A 74 -42.50 8.17 -6.00
C SER A 74 -43.93 8.75 -5.99
N LYS A 75 -44.10 10.08 -6.03
CA LYS A 75 -45.43 10.69 -6.21
C LYS A 75 -45.52 11.41 -7.56
N THR A 76 -46.10 10.71 -8.52
CA THR A 76 -46.80 11.21 -9.73
C THR A 76 -47.75 12.38 -9.38
N PRO A 77 -48.06 13.33 -10.29
CA PRO A 77 -49.03 13.07 -11.37
C PRO A 77 -48.79 13.80 -12.73
N THR A 78 -49.25 13.13 -13.79
CA THR A 78 -49.93 13.60 -15.02
C THR A 78 -49.69 15.02 -15.57
N LYS A 79 -49.30 15.08 -16.85
CA LYS A 79 -50.19 15.52 -17.94
C LYS A 79 -49.81 14.85 -19.25
#